data_AF-A0A3D4X276-F1
#
_entry.id   AF-A0A3D4X276-F1
#
_cell.length_a   1.000
_cell.length_b   1.000
_cell.length_c   1.000
_cell.angle_alpha   90.00
_cell.angle_beta   90.00
_cell.angle_gamma   90.00
#
_symmetry.space_group_name_H-M   'P 1'
#
loop_
_entity.id
_entity.type
_entity.pdbx_description
1 polymer ?
#
loop_
_entity_poly.entity_id
_entity_poly.type
_entity_poly.pdbx_seq_one_letter_code
_entity_poly.pdbx_strand_id
1 'polypeptide(L)'
;MARSRQVSRAPEPVSWRRLTAMEAGVQPEEDGWMLCLACGVWKRSLTHHVRAIHGQSAAEYREQFDLAPRTKLIAADLAAARAQRGRENYPLVADKFENRSRRVRRLALRRSITTRRQAAGRAGTRAQMQKVMSQRAEDTRLKAQSRLDDRAQQAGYRDLADLLARNENRRMREIGELLAISDRYAGELHRRQFPRVSRRQATRDRDTDAAGYSRRSQRIRDKHRAQWDAVAQQAGFPGMVAALAATAAHGATRQAQTLGVSKSMIYYMMRELNLSKQDHSDQPG
;
A
#
# COMPACT_ATOMS: atom_id res chain seq x y z
N MET A 1 -3.85 11.70 -44.25
CA MET A 1 -4.38 13.01 -44.69
C MET A 1 -3.77 14.11 -43.82
N ALA A 2 -2.75 14.82 -44.33
CA ALA A 2 -2.12 15.93 -43.61
C ALA A 2 -3.03 17.16 -43.71
N ARG A 3 -3.72 17.52 -42.63
CA ARG A 3 -4.43 18.80 -42.55
C ARG A 3 -3.38 19.91 -42.63
N SER A 4 -3.33 20.63 -43.75
CA SER A 4 -2.55 21.86 -43.87
C SER A 4 -3.02 22.80 -42.77
N ARG A 5 -2.18 23.00 -41.73
CA ARG A 5 -2.46 23.98 -40.68
C ARG A 5 -2.36 25.36 -41.32
N GLN A 6 -3.51 25.96 -41.61
CA GLN A 6 -3.59 27.37 -41.95
C GLN A 6 -3.00 28.15 -40.78
N VAL A 7 -1.85 28.78 -41.00
CA VAL A 7 -1.27 29.72 -40.05
C VAL A 7 -2.17 30.97 -40.13
N SER A 8 -2.87 31.27 -39.05
CA SER A 8 -3.62 32.52 -38.89
C SER A 8 -2.70 33.70 -39.22
N ARG A 9 -3.22 34.67 -39.97
CA ARG A 9 -2.50 35.91 -40.28
C ARG A 9 -2.09 36.59 -38.97
N ALA A 10 -0.90 37.18 -38.94
CA ALA A 10 -0.45 37.93 -37.78
C ALA A 10 -1.44 39.06 -37.45
N PRO A 11 -1.75 39.30 -36.16
CA PRO A 11 -2.54 40.46 -35.76
C PRO A 11 -1.84 41.77 -36.14
N GLU A 12 -2.62 42.86 -36.20
CA GLU A 12 -2.07 44.18 -36.47
C GLU A 12 -1.11 44.64 -35.37
N PRO A 13 -0.04 45.39 -35.73
CA PRO A 13 0.88 45.95 -34.75
C PRO A 13 0.14 46.82 -33.72
N VAL A 14 0.57 46.73 -32.48
CA VAL A 14 -0.03 47.48 -31.38
C VAL A 14 0.64 48.85 -31.29
N SER A 15 -0.16 49.92 -31.26
CA SER A 15 0.35 51.28 -31.04
C SER A 15 1.03 51.42 -29.68
N TRP A 16 1.99 52.35 -29.58
CA TRP A 16 2.74 52.58 -28.33
C TRP A 16 1.84 52.90 -27.13
N ARG A 17 0.75 53.65 -27.33
CA ARG A 17 -0.22 53.97 -26.25
C ARG A 17 -0.88 52.73 -25.67
N ARG A 18 -1.17 51.76 -26.54
CA ARG A 18 -1.80 50.50 -26.13
C ARG A 18 -0.79 49.56 -25.49
N LEU A 19 0.50 49.61 -25.87
CA LEU A 19 1.56 48.85 -25.20
C LEU A 19 1.78 49.32 -23.76
N THR A 20 1.83 50.64 -23.53
CA THR A 20 2.02 51.20 -22.17
C THR A 20 0.85 50.93 -21.23
N ALA A 21 -0.33 50.62 -21.79
CA ALA A 21 -1.52 50.27 -21.02
C ALA A 21 -1.57 48.77 -20.65
N MET A 22 -0.61 47.95 -21.08
CA MET A 22 -0.58 46.52 -20.78
C MET A 22 -0.08 46.27 -19.36
N GLU A 23 -0.63 45.23 -18.73
CA GLU A 23 -0.24 44.79 -17.39
C GLU A 23 1.22 44.30 -17.39
N ALA A 24 2.01 44.81 -16.44
CA ALA A 24 3.40 44.40 -16.26
C ALA A 24 3.47 42.91 -15.84
N GLY A 25 4.57 42.24 -16.21
CA GLY A 25 4.81 40.85 -15.81
C GLY A 25 4.03 39.77 -16.58
N VAL A 26 3.10 40.16 -17.46
CA VAL A 26 2.37 39.23 -18.34
C VAL A 26 2.83 39.40 -19.78
N GLN A 27 3.14 38.29 -20.45
CA GLN A 27 3.51 38.27 -21.87
C GLN A 27 2.27 37.97 -22.72
N PRO A 28 1.72 38.94 -23.48
CA PRO A 28 0.50 38.73 -24.26
C PRO A 28 0.73 37.73 -25.40
N GLU A 29 -0.26 36.86 -25.60
CA GLU A 29 -0.33 35.88 -26.68
C GLU A 29 -1.76 35.83 -27.27
N GLU A 30 -1.87 35.86 -28.59
CA GLU A 30 -3.13 35.84 -29.35
C GLU A 30 -2.96 35.00 -30.62
N ASP A 31 -3.82 33.99 -30.84
CA ASP A 31 -3.82 33.12 -32.01
C ASP A 31 -2.45 32.53 -32.40
N GLY A 32 -1.63 32.20 -31.39
CA GLY A 32 -0.27 31.68 -31.58
C GLY A 32 0.76 32.76 -31.93
N TRP A 33 0.44 34.03 -31.77
CA TRP A 33 1.38 35.14 -31.91
C TRP A 33 1.64 35.74 -30.54
N MET A 34 2.87 36.14 -30.26
CA MET A 34 3.20 36.89 -29.06
C MET A 34 3.60 38.30 -29.42
N LEU A 35 3.21 39.24 -28.58
CA LEU A 35 3.49 40.66 -28.76
C LEU A 35 4.87 41.01 -28.21
N CYS A 36 5.73 41.63 -29.02
CA CYS A 36 6.95 42.23 -28.50
C CYS A 36 6.61 43.51 -27.72
N LEU A 37 6.88 43.53 -26.41
CA LEU A 37 6.58 44.67 -25.54
C LEU A 37 7.48 45.88 -25.83
N ALA A 38 8.62 45.68 -26.49
CA ALA A 38 9.55 46.75 -26.86
C ALA A 38 9.16 47.50 -28.15
N CYS A 39 8.51 46.84 -29.12
CA CYS A 39 8.21 47.46 -30.42
C CYS A 39 6.77 47.27 -30.92
N GLY A 40 5.91 46.53 -30.22
CA GLY A 40 4.51 46.34 -30.58
C GLY A 40 4.24 45.40 -31.74
N VAL A 41 5.25 44.68 -32.22
CA VAL A 41 5.10 43.74 -33.34
C VAL A 41 4.78 42.33 -32.84
N TRP A 42 3.84 41.67 -33.50
CA TRP A 42 3.49 40.27 -33.25
C TRP A 42 4.46 39.29 -33.92
N LYS A 43 4.97 38.32 -33.15
CA LYS A 43 5.91 37.29 -33.62
C LYS A 43 5.58 35.92 -33.02
N ARG A 44 5.84 34.86 -33.77
CA ARG A 44 5.70 33.46 -33.30
C ARG A 44 6.76 33.08 -32.25
N SER A 45 7.91 33.74 -32.27
CA SER A 45 9.05 33.48 -31.37
C SER A 45 9.79 34.78 -31.11
N LEU A 46 9.76 35.28 -29.87
CA LEU A 46 10.41 36.52 -29.49
C LEU A 46 11.91 36.34 -29.26
N THR A 47 12.38 35.14 -28.90
CA THR A 47 13.81 34.89 -28.63
C THR A 47 14.77 35.38 -29.72
N HIS A 48 14.46 35.11 -31.00
CA HIS A 48 15.30 35.56 -32.11
C HIS A 48 15.07 37.04 -32.43
N HIS A 49 13.80 37.48 -32.41
CA HIS A 49 13.43 38.85 -32.70
C HIS A 49 14.09 39.84 -31.73
N VAL A 50 14.00 39.58 -30.43
CA VAL A 50 14.56 40.44 -29.38
C VAL A 50 16.08 40.52 -29.50
N ARG A 51 16.75 39.40 -29.75
CA ARG A 51 18.20 39.40 -29.96
C ARG A 51 18.62 40.16 -31.21
N ALA A 52 17.89 39.99 -32.32
CA ALA A 52 18.26 40.58 -33.61
C ALA A 52 17.89 42.06 -33.73
N ILE A 53 16.75 42.47 -33.17
CA ILE A 53 16.20 43.83 -33.31
C ILE A 53 16.53 44.71 -32.11
N HIS A 54 16.53 44.15 -30.89
CA HIS A 54 16.75 44.91 -29.66
C HIS A 54 18.14 44.68 -29.06
N GLY A 55 18.95 43.78 -29.64
CA GLY A 55 20.28 43.46 -29.12
C GLY A 55 20.27 42.81 -27.74
N GLN A 56 19.10 42.37 -27.25
CA GLN A 56 18.92 41.86 -25.89
C GLN A 56 18.89 40.34 -25.85
N SER A 57 19.43 39.78 -24.78
CA SER A 57 19.21 38.40 -24.40
C SER A 57 17.78 38.19 -23.90
N ALA A 58 17.33 36.93 -23.91
CA ALA A 58 16.01 36.59 -23.37
C ALA A 58 15.90 36.83 -21.85
N ALA A 59 17.02 36.88 -21.11
CA ALA A 59 17.02 37.15 -19.68
C ALA A 59 16.81 38.65 -19.42
N GLU A 60 17.61 39.50 -20.08
CA GLU A 60 17.48 40.97 -20.01
C GLU A 60 16.10 41.44 -20.43
N TYR A 61 15.52 40.87 -21.49
CA TYR A 61 14.17 41.20 -21.91
C TYR A 61 13.12 40.83 -20.85
N ARG A 62 13.28 39.69 -20.16
CA ARG A 62 12.34 39.34 -19.08
C ARG A 62 12.45 40.29 -17.91
N GLU A 63 13.67 40.64 -17.52
CA GLU A 63 13.94 41.58 -16.44
C GLU A 63 13.39 42.97 -16.76
N GLN A 64 13.62 43.48 -17.98
CA GLN A 64 13.12 44.79 -18.41
C GLN A 64 11.59 44.93 -18.31
N PHE A 65 10.84 43.86 -18.55
CA PHE A 65 9.38 43.85 -18.54
C PHE A 65 8.77 43.09 -17.35
N ASP A 66 9.57 42.85 -16.29
CA ASP A 66 9.19 42.16 -15.05
C ASP A 66 8.54 40.78 -15.27
N LEU A 67 8.94 40.08 -16.34
CA LEU A 67 8.44 38.74 -16.65
C LEU A 67 9.13 37.70 -15.75
N ALA A 68 8.36 36.71 -15.28
CA ALA A 68 8.93 35.61 -14.51
C ALA A 68 10.11 34.94 -15.27
N PRO A 69 11.22 34.54 -14.61
CA PRO A 69 12.41 34.00 -15.28
C PRO A 69 12.16 32.78 -16.18
N ARG A 70 11.08 32.04 -15.91
CA ARG A 70 10.69 30.82 -16.66
C ARG A 70 9.66 31.08 -17.76
N THR A 71 9.22 32.33 -17.95
CA THR A 71 8.26 32.70 -19.00
C THR A 71 8.84 32.35 -20.38
N LYS A 72 8.05 31.67 -21.19
CA LYS A 72 8.45 31.24 -22.53
C LYS A 72 8.29 32.40 -23.50
N LEU A 73 9.34 32.70 -24.27
CA LEU A 73 9.34 33.70 -25.35
C LEU A 73 9.11 33.01 -26.71
N ILE A 74 8.21 32.04 -26.73
CA ILE A 74 7.74 31.29 -27.90
C ILE A 74 6.25 31.00 -27.73
N ALA A 75 5.46 31.20 -28.80
CA ALA A 75 4.03 30.96 -28.75
C ALA A 75 3.74 29.51 -28.32
N ALA A 76 2.69 29.31 -27.52
CA ALA A 76 2.39 28.04 -26.87
C ALA A 76 2.20 26.89 -27.88
N ASP A 77 1.50 27.16 -28.98
CA ASP A 77 1.25 26.19 -30.05
C ASP A 77 2.55 25.81 -30.79
N LEU A 78 3.45 26.77 -31.03
CA LEU A 78 4.76 26.52 -31.65
C LEU A 78 5.68 25.77 -30.69
N ALA A 79 5.63 26.08 -29.39
CA ALA A 79 6.34 25.35 -28.35
C ALA A 79 5.88 23.88 -28.30
N ALA A 80 4.56 23.66 -28.33
CA ALA A 80 3.97 22.33 -28.37
C ALA A 80 4.35 21.58 -29.64
N ALA A 81 4.31 22.23 -30.81
CA ALA A 81 4.70 21.62 -32.08
C ALA A 81 6.19 21.27 -32.13
N ARG A 82 7.07 22.08 -31.53
CA ARG A 82 8.51 21.76 -31.37
C ARG A 82 8.71 20.57 -30.43
N ALA A 83 8.01 20.55 -29.30
CA ALA A 83 8.06 19.43 -28.36
C ALA A 83 7.56 18.13 -29.02
N GLN A 84 6.49 18.18 -29.80
CA GLN A 84 5.96 17.04 -30.54
C GLN A 84 6.95 16.53 -31.60
N ARG A 85 7.49 17.41 -32.45
CA ARG A 85 8.55 17.04 -33.40
C ARG A 85 9.78 16.47 -32.72
N GLY A 86 10.15 16.99 -31.55
CA GLY A 86 11.23 16.43 -30.75
C GLY A 86 10.95 14.98 -30.33
N ARG A 87 9.71 14.65 -29.97
CA ARG A 87 9.30 13.27 -29.65
C ARG A 87 9.33 12.37 -30.88
N GLU A 88 8.84 12.86 -32.02
CA GLU A 88 8.78 12.11 -33.28
C GLU A 88 10.18 11.86 -33.87
N ASN A 89 11.06 12.87 -33.84
CA ASN A 89 12.41 12.78 -34.41
C ASN A 89 13.40 12.02 -33.52
N TYR A 90 13.14 11.93 -32.20
CA TYR A 90 14.04 11.28 -31.24
C TYR A 90 13.29 10.28 -30.33
N PRO A 91 12.65 9.24 -30.88
CA PRO A 91 11.84 8.30 -30.11
C PRO A 91 12.67 7.53 -29.06
N LEU A 92 13.90 7.16 -29.40
CA LEU A 92 14.83 6.44 -28.51
C LEU A 92 15.27 7.28 -27.30
N VAL A 93 15.28 8.60 -27.42
CA VAL A 93 15.71 9.51 -26.34
C VAL A 93 14.58 9.71 -25.34
N ALA A 94 13.33 9.86 -25.83
CA ALA A 94 12.15 9.94 -24.98
C ALA A 94 11.98 8.66 -24.14
N ASP A 95 12.12 7.49 -24.77
CA ASP A 95 12.04 6.20 -24.08
C ASP A 95 13.20 5.98 -23.09
N LYS A 96 14.43 6.41 -23.45
CA LYS A 96 15.60 6.35 -22.55
C LYS A 96 15.44 7.24 -21.31
N PHE A 97 14.87 8.44 -21.45
CA PHE A 97 14.63 9.33 -20.30
C PHE A 97 13.47 8.85 -19.43
N GLU A 98 12.38 8.37 -20.02
CA GLU A 98 11.26 7.83 -19.26
C GLU A 98 11.68 6.55 -18.52
N ASN A 99 12.41 5.64 -19.16
CA ASN A 99 12.96 4.45 -18.52
C ASN A 99 14.03 4.78 -17.47
N ARG A 100 14.87 5.81 -17.69
CA ARG A 100 15.82 6.29 -16.67
C ARG A 100 15.09 6.83 -15.46
N SER A 101 14.01 7.59 -15.65
CA SER A 101 13.19 8.12 -14.54
C SER A 101 12.53 7.00 -13.73
N ARG A 102 11.99 5.96 -14.39
CA ARG A 102 11.41 4.78 -13.74
C ARG A 102 12.46 3.97 -12.98
N ARG A 103 13.65 3.77 -13.56
CA ARG A 103 14.77 3.07 -12.91
C ARG A 103 15.29 3.84 -11.70
N VAL A 104 15.47 5.16 -11.82
CA VAL A 104 15.88 6.03 -10.70
C VAL A 104 14.83 6.01 -9.58
N ARG A 105 13.53 6.12 -9.92
CA ARG A 105 12.45 6.03 -8.93
C ARG A 105 12.43 4.67 -8.21
N ARG A 106 12.62 3.58 -8.95
CA ARG A 106 12.69 2.22 -8.38
C ARG A 106 13.89 2.07 -7.44
N LEU A 107 15.06 2.60 -7.81
CA LEU A 107 16.26 2.59 -6.96
C LEU A 107 16.10 3.46 -5.71
N ALA A 108 15.51 4.64 -5.85
CA ALA A 108 15.20 5.53 -4.73
C ALA A 108 14.22 4.86 -3.75
N LEU A 109 13.17 4.19 -4.25
CA LEU A 109 12.24 3.44 -3.42
C LEU A 109 12.93 2.28 -2.68
N ARG A 110 13.77 1.50 -3.38
CA ARG A 110 14.55 0.43 -2.74
C ARG A 110 15.45 0.96 -1.62
N ARG A 111 16.20 2.04 -1.88
CA ARG A 111 17.03 2.70 -0.86
C ARG A 111 16.20 3.20 0.32
N SER A 112 15.04 3.82 0.08
CA SER A 112 14.12 4.24 1.14
C SER A 112 13.64 3.08 2.00
N ILE A 113 13.29 1.94 1.38
CA ILE A 113 12.88 0.73 2.10
C ILE A 113 14.03 0.18 2.95
N THR A 114 15.24 0.08 2.39
CA THR A 114 16.40 -0.41 3.13
C THR A 114 16.77 0.51 4.30
N THR A 115 16.76 1.82 4.09
CA THR A 115 17.03 2.80 5.16
C THR A 115 15.97 2.73 6.25
N ARG A 116 14.68 2.58 5.89
CA ARG A 116 13.61 2.36 6.88
C ARG A 116 13.81 1.09 7.69
N ARG A 117 14.19 -0.03 7.04
CA ARG A 117 14.49 -1.29 7.73
C ARG A 117 15.69 -1.14 8.69
N GLN A 118 16.76 -0.48 8.25
CA GLN A 118 17.93 -0.22 9.10
C GLN A 118 17.59 0.70 10.27
N ALA A 119 16.82 1.77 10.04
CA ALA A 119 16.36 2.66 11.10
C ALA A 119 15.46 1.93 12.11
N ALA A 120 14.53 1.10 11.63
CA ALA A 120 13.67 0.29 12.49
C ALA A 120 14.45 -0.74 13.34
N GLY A 121 15.65 -1.16 12.91
CA GLY A 121 16.52 -2.04 13.68
C GLY A 121 17.28 -1.34 14.82
N ARG A 122 17.42 0.00 14.78
CA ARG A 122 18.16 0.74 15.81
C ARG A 122 17.45 0.63 17.15
N ALA A 123 18.21 0.39 18.22
CA ALA A 123 17.67 0.19 19.57
C ALA A 123 16.79 1.37 20.03
N GLY A 124 17.25 2.61 19.81
CA GLY A 124 16.46 3.81 20.15
C GLY A 124 15.13 3.90 19.41
N THR A 125 15.11 3.59 18.10
CA THR A 125 13.88 3.59 17.30
C THR A 125 12.92 2.47 17.72
N ARG A 126 13.44 1.30 18.09
CA ARG A 126 12.61 0.20 18.64
C ARG A 126 11.98 0.57 19.98
N ALA A 127 12.76 1.14 20.90
CA ALA A 127 12.26 1.59 22.20
C ALA A 127 11.17 2.68 22.04
N GLN A 128 11.40 3.64 21.15
CA GLN A 128 10.40 4.68 20.85
C GLN A 128 9.14 4.07 20.23
N MET A 129 9.27 3.16 19.26
CA MET A 129 8.12 2.47 18.66
C MET A 129 7.36 1.65 19.72
N GLN A 130 8.05 0.95 20.60
CA GLN A 130 7.44 0.19 21.69
C GLN A 130 6.67 1.11 22.64
N LYS A 131 7.23 2.27 23.00
CA LYS A 131 6.54 3.29 23.81
C LYS A 131 5.30 3.83 23.10
N VAL A 132 5.38 4.15 21.82
CA VAL A 132 4.21 4.62 21.05
C VAL A 132 3.15 3.53 20.94
N MET A 133 3.55 2.27 20.74
CA MET A 133 2.61 1.15 20.66
C MET A 133 1.96 0.84 22.01
N SER A 134 2.70 0.94 23.13
CA SER A 134 2.11 0.77 24.46
C SER A 134 1.15 1.89 24.81
N GLN A 135 1.49 3.14 24.47
CA GLN A 135 0.57 4.29 24.61
C GLN A 135 -0.71 4.10 23.79
N ARG A 136 -0.57 3.71 22.51
CA ARG A 136 -1.74 3.43 21.66
C ARG A 136 -2.58 2.27 22.16
N ALA A 137 -1.95 1.23 22.70
CA ALA A 137 -2.66 0.10 23.30
C ALA A 137 -3.45 0.54 24.54
N GLU A 138 -2.85 1.40 25.38
CA GLU A 138 -3.51 1.99 26.54
C GLU A 138 -4.68 2.89 26.13
N ASP A 139 -4.48 3.80 25.18
CA ASP A 139 -5.53 4.68 24.65
C ASP A 139 -6.70 3.87 24.07
N THR A 140 -6.37 2.79 23.34
CA THR A 140 -7.38 1.88 22.77
C THR A 140 -8.15 1.16 23.88
N ARG A 141 -7.46 0.74 24.94
CA ARG A 141 -8.07 0.11 26.12
C ARG A 141 -9.01 1.08 26.85
N LEU A 142 -8.56 2.30 27.11
CA LEU A 142 -9.36 3.34 27.77
C LEU A 142 -10.61 3.68 26.96
N LYS A 143 -10.49 3.83 25.64
CA LYS A 143 -11.64 4.04 24.75
C LYS A 143 -12.60 2.86 24.74
N ALA A 144 -12.09 1.64 24.76
CA ALA A 144 -12.93 0.44 24.84
C ALA A 144 -13.67 0.38 26.18
N GLN A 145 -13.00 0.73 27.28
CA GLN A 145 -13.61 0.78 28.61
C GLN A 145 -14.69 1.86 28.71
N SER A 146 -14.41 3.08 28.26
CA SER A 146 -15.40 4.17 28.22
C SER A 146 -16.65 3.79 27.43
N ARG A 147 -16.52 3.12 26.27
CA ARG A 147 -17.69 2.64 25.53
C ARG A 147 -18.52 1.61 26.29
N LEU A 148 -17.89 0.79 27.13
CA LEU A 148 -18.58 -0.19 27.95
C LEU A 148 -19.26 0.48 29.15
N ASP A 149 -18.62 1.49 29.75
CA ASP A 149 -19.22 2.32 30.78
C ASP A 149 -20.45 3.07 30.25
N ASP A 150 -20.37 3.67 29.05
CA ASP A 150 -21.50 4.35 28.41
C ASP A 150 -22.69 3.38 28.19
N ARG A 151 -22.41 2.15 27.78
CA ARG A 151 -23.43 1.11 27.60
C ARG A 151 -24.01 0.64 28.92
N ALA A 152 -23.19 0.51 29.97
CA ALA A 152 -23.66 0.19 31.31
C ALA A 152 -24.60 1.29 31.83
N GLN A 153 -24.27 2.56 31.58
CA GLN A 153 -25.11 3.71 31.91
C GLN A 153 -26.44 3.71 31.15
N GLN A 154 -26.41 3.41 29.84
CA GLN A 154 -27.63 3.24 29.03
C GLN A 154 -28.53 2.11 29.57
N ALA A 155 -27.94 1.08 30.18
CA ALA A 155 -28.66 -0.01 30.83
C ALA A 155 -29.10 0.30 32.28
N GLY A 156 -28.86 1.52 32.78
CA GLY A 156 -29.29 1.98 34.11
C GLY A 156 -28.31 1.69 35.25
N TYR A 157 -27.06 1.38 34.95
CA TYR A 157 -26.00 1.15 35.94
C TYR A 157 -25.08 2.37 36.04
N ARG A 158 -24.35 2.53 37.15
CA ARG A 158 -23.46 3.69 37.30
C ARG A 158 -22.26 3.66 36.34
N ASP A 159 -21.67 2.48 36.22
CA ASP A 159 -20.47 2.18 35.43
C ASP A 159 -20.41 0.67 35.14
N LEU A 160 -19.42 0.22 34.36
CA LEU A 160 -19.24 -1.20 34.04
C LEU A 160 -19.03 -2.06 35.29
N ALA A 161 -18.35 -1.54 36.32
CA ALA A 161 -18.06 -2.30 37.53
C ALA A 161 -19.33 -2.53 38.36
N ASP A 162 -20.19 -1.52 38.47
CA ASP A 162 -21.52 -1.62 39.11
C ASP A 162 -22.43 -2.61 38.37
N LEU A 163 -22.42 -2.57 37.03
CA LEU A 163 -23.15 -3.55 36.22
C LEU A 163 -22.68 -4.97 36.50
N LEU A 164 -21.36 -5.21 36.47
CA LEU A 164 -20.82 -6.56 36.71
C LEU A 164 -21.07 -7.03 38.14
N ALA A 165 -20.96 -6.16 39.16
CA ALA A 165 -21.19 -6.52 40.55
C ALA A 165 -22.66 -6.85 40.84
N ARG A 166 -23.61 -6.04 40.34
CA ARG A 166 -25.05 -6.30 40.53
C ARG A 166 -25.56 -7.53 39.78
N ASN A 167 -24.80 -7.98 38.77
CA ASN A 167 -25.15 -9.11 37.92
C ASN A 167 -24.20 -10.30 38.10
N GLU A 168 -23.52 -10.43 39.24
CA GLU A 168 -22.55 -11.51 39.49
C GLU A 168 -23.14 -12.92 39.27
N ASN A 169 -24.43 -13.11 39.56
CA ASN A 169 -25.13 -14.38 39.42
C ASN A 169 -25.87 -14.56 38.07
N ARG A 170 -25.83 -13.57 37.17
CA ARG A 170 -26.50 -13.66 35.87
C ARG A 170 -25.71 -14.48 34.87
N ARG A 171 -26.39 -14.98 33.83
CA ARG A 171 -25.71 -15.67 32.74
C ARG A 171 -24.90 -14.66 31.93
N MET A 172 -23.67 -15.03 31.54
CA MET A 172 -22.78 -14.14 30.78
C MET A 172 -23.39 -13.67 29.45
N ARG A 173 -24.29 -14.47 28.86
CA ARG A 173 -25.11 -14.08 27.71
C ARG A 173 -25.97 -12.84 27.98
N GLU A 174 -26.65 -12.77 29.12
CA GLU A 174 -27.54 -11.65 29.48
C GLU A 174 -26.71 -10.38 29.69
N ILE A 175 -25.53 -10.50 30.32
CA ILE A 175 -24.57 -9.39 30.46
C ILE A 175 -24.09 -8.93 29.08
N GLY A 176 -23.82 -9.88 28.18
CA GLY A 176 -23.43 -9.60 26.79
C GLY A 176 -24.52 -8.85 26.02
N GLU A 177 -25.78 -9.22 26.20
CA GLU A 177 -26.94 -8.55 25.60
C GLU A 177 -27.07 -7.10 26.11
N LEU A 178 -26.95 -6.87 27.43
CA LEU A 178 -26.97 -5.52 28.02
C LEU A 178 -25.83 -4.62 27.50
N LEU A 179 -24.65 -5.19 27.30
CA LEU A 179 -23.46 -4.46 26.83
C LEU A 179 -23.30 -4.50 25.31
N ALA A 180 -24.22 -5.11 24.56
CA ALA A 180 -24.10 -5.38 23.11
C ALA A 180 -22.70 -5.92 22.71
N ILE A 181 -22.22 -6.93 23.45
CA ILE A 181 -20.97 -7.65 23.22
C ILE A 181 -21.23 -9.16 23.20
N SER A 182 -20.24 -9.94 22.74
CA SER A 182 -20.34 -11.39 22.79
C SER A 182 -20.27 -11.92 24.22
N ASP A 183 -20.96 -13.03 24.48
CA ASP A 183 -20.93 -13.79 25.74
C ASP A 183 -19.48 -14.08 26.19
N ARG A 184 -18.65 -14.52 25.25
CA ARG A 184 -17.22 -14.77 25.48
C ARG A 184 -16.49 -13.54 26.03
N TYR A 185 -16.76 -12.35 25.49
CA TYR A 185 -16.11 -11.12 25.91
C TYR A 185 -16.65 -10.63 27.27
N ALA A 186 -17.96 -10.78 27.51
CA ALA A 186 -18.56 -10.53 28.83
C ALA A 186 -17.92 -11.41 29.92
N GLY A 187 -17.75 -12.71 29.66
CA GLY A 187 -17.05 -13.61 30.57
C GLY A 187 -15.58 -13.23 30.79
N GLU A 188 -14.89 -12.69 29.79
CA GLU A 188 -13.52 -12.19 29.96
C GLU A 188 -13.46 -10.93 30.85
N LEU A 189 -14.38 -9.98 30.65
CA LEU A 189 -14.50 -8.80 31.50
C LEU A 189 -14.79 -9.20 32.96
N HIS A 190 -15.73 -10.12 33.16
CA HIS A 190 -16.07 -10.63 34.50
C HIS A 190 -14.85 -11.27 35.19
N ARG A 191 -14.06 -12.09 34.48
CA ARG A 191 -12.83 -12.70 35.03
C ARG A 191 -11.76 -11.68 35.40
N ARG A 192 -11.62 -10.60 34.61
CA ARG A 192 -10.66 -9.51 34.90
C ARG A 192 -11.04 -8.74 36.15
N GLN A 193 -12.34 -8.48 36.34
CA GLN A 193 -12.86 -7.75 37.51
C GLN A 193 -12.89 -8.62 38.78
N PHE A 194 -13.22 -9.92 38.64
CA PHE A 194 -13.38 -10.86 39.75
C PHE A 194 -12.48 -12.10 39.61
N PRO A 195 -11.15 -11.95 39.79
CA PRO A 195 -10.19 -13.02 39.53
C PRO A 195 -10.38 -14.24 40.45
N ARG A 196 -10.92 -14.06 41.66
CA ARG A 196 -11.04 -15.11 42.69
C ARG A 196 -12.18 -16.11 42.44
N VAL A 197 -13.32 -15.66 41.91
CA VAL A 197 -14.48 -16.53 41.63
C VAL A 197 -14.23 -17.39 40.39
N SER A 198 -13.43 -16.89 39.45
CA SER A 198 -13.20 -17.54 38.16
C SER A 198 -12.43 -18.86 38.20
N ARG A 199 -11.63 -19.14 39.25
CA ARG A 199 -10.71 -20.29 39.23
C ARG A 199 -11.41 -21.64 39.20
N ARG A 200 -12.56 -21.77 39.87
CA ARG A 200 -13.35 -23.03 39.92
C ARG A 200 -14.22 -23.24 38.67
N GLN A 201 -14.65 -22.15 38.03
CA GLN A 201 -15.48 -22.20 36.82
C GLN A 201 -14.61 -22.36 35.57
N ALA A 202 -13.45 -21.69 35.53
CA ALA A 202 -12.50 -21.78 34.43
C ALA A 202 -11.89 -23.17 34.25
N THR A 203 -11.75 -23.99 35.31
CA THR A 203 -11.32 -25.39 35.15
C THR A 203 -12.39 -26.20 34.41
N ARG A 204 -13.66 -26.01 34.74
CA ARG A 204 -14.79 -26.75 34.15
C ARG A 204 -15.03 -26.39 32.68
N ASP A 205 -14.90 -25.10 32.32
CA ASP A 205 -15.05 -24.62 30.94
C ASP A 205 -13.81 -24.95 30.09
N ARG A 206 -12.61 -24.92 30.68
CA ARG A 206 -11.37 -25.25 29.97
C ARG A 206 -11.33 -26.74 29.59
N ASP A 207 -11.84 -27.63 30.43
CA ASP A 207 -11.90 -29.06 30.11
C ASP A 207 -12.89 -29.36 28.96
N THR A 208 -14.01 -28.62 28.90
CA THR A 208 -14.99 -28.73 27.82
C THR A 208 -14.49 -28.11 26.51
N ASP A 209 -13.82 -26.96 26.58
CA ASP A 209 -13.21 -26.30 25.41
C ASP A 209 -11.99 -27.04 24.87
N ALA A 210 -11.15 -27.63 25.72
CA ALA A 210 -10.02 -28.46 25.29
C ALA A 210 -10.51 -29.70 24.53
N ALA A 211 -11.57 -30.35 25.01
CA ALA A 211 -12.21 -31.47 24.32
C ALA A 211 -12.89 -31.03 23.01
N GLY A 212 -13.43 -29.81 22.94
CA GLY A 212 -14.00 -29.23 21.72
C GLY A 212 -12.96 -28.85 20.67
N TYR A 213 -11.89 -28.18 21.09
CA TYR A 213 -10.77 -27.77 20.24
C TYR A 213 -10.03 -28.98 19.66
N SER A 214 -9.82 -30.03 20.47
CA SER A 214 -9.26 -31.29 20.02
C SER A 214 -10.12 -31.94 18.93
N ARG A 215 -11.44 -32.02 19.12
CA ARG A 215 -12.38 -32.58 18.13
C ARG A 215 -12.45 -31.78 16.82
N ARG A 216 -12.47 -30.44 16.90
CA ARG A 216 -12.49 -29.58 15.70
C ARG A 216 -11.17 -29.68 14.93
N SER A 217 -10.04 -29.66 15.63
CA SER A 217 -8.72 -29.82 15.02
C SER A 217 -8.58 -31.19 14.36
N GLN A 218 -9.09 -32.25 15.01
CA GLN A 218 -9.11 -33.59 14.44
C GLN A 218 -9.92 -33.64 13.14
N ARG A 219 -11.15 -33.09 13.11
CA ARG A 219 -11.96 -33.04 11.88
C ARG A 219 -11.28 -32.31 10.71
N ILE A 220 -10.54 -31.24 10.99
CA ILE A 220 -9.78 -30.50 9.96
C ILE A 220 -8.64 -31.38 9.42
N ARG A 221 -7.90 -32.06 10.31
CA ARG A 221 -6.84 -33.00 9.92
C ARG A 221 -7.39 -34.16 9.09
N ASP A 222 -8.51 -34.74 9.50
CA ASP A 222 -9.16 -35.84 8.78
C ASP A 222 -9.61 -35.39 7.39
N LYS A 223 -10.18 -34.18 7.28
CA LYS A 223 -10.56 -33.58 5.99
C LYS A 223 -9.35 -33.37 5.08
N HIS A 224 -8.25 -32.83 5.62
CA HIS A 224 -7.03 -32.64 4.84
C HIS A 224 -6.44 -33.99 4.39
N ARG A 225 -6.43 -35.00 5.27
CA ARG A 225 -5.96 -36.35 4.92
C ARG A 225 -6.78 -36.96 3.78
N ALA A 226 -8.11 -36.87 3.85
CA ALA A 226 -8.97 -37.35 2.77
C ALA A 226 -8.73 -36.62 1.43
N GLN A 227 -8.48 -35.30 1.47
CA GLN A 227 -8.12 -34.53 0.27
C GLN A 227 -6.77 -34.99 -0.31
N TRP A 228 -5.80 -35.30 0.53
CA TRP A 228 -4.50 -35.80 0.09
C TRP A 228 -4.58 -37.19 -0.51
N ASP A 229 -5.36 -38.09 0.10
CA ASP A 229 -5.58 -39.43 -0.45
C ASP A 229 -6.24 -39.36 -1.82
N ALA A 230 -7.21 -38.45 -2.03
CA ALA A 230 -7.81 -38.24 -3.34
C ALA A 230 -6.80 -37.76 -4.40
N VAL A 231 -5.88 -36.87 -4.05
CA VAL A 231 -4.80 -36.42 -4.96
C VAL A 231 -3.85 -37.58 -5.29
N ALA A 232 -3.50 -38.39 -4.29
CA ALA A 232 -2.65 -39.55 -4.50
C ALA A 232 -3.32 -40.60 -5.41
N GLN A 233 -4.63 -40.82 -5.25
CA GLN A 233 -5.42 -41.71 -6.11
C GLN A 233 -5.49 -41.23 -7.56
N GLN A 234 -5.63 -39.91 -7.78
CA GLN A 234 -5.54 -39.34 -9.13
C GLN A 234 -4.18 -39.55 -9.78
N ALA A 235 -3.11 -39.62 -8.99
CA ALA A 235 -1.76 -39.94 -9.44
C ALA A 235 -1.46 -41.45 -9.52
N GLY A 236 -2.46 -42.32 -9.31
CA GLY A 236 -2.33 -43.77 -9.42
C GLY A 236 -1.84 -44.49 -8.17
N PHE A 237 -1.81 -43.84 -7.01
CA PHE A 237 -1.42 -44.43 -5.73
C PHE A 237 -2.65 -44.74 -4.87
N PRO A 238 -2.65 -45.80 -4.04
CA PRO A 238 -3.81 -46.16 -3.22
C PRO A 238 -4.14 -45.13 -2.11
N GLY A 239 -3.17 -44.30 -1.73
CA GLY A 239 -3.33 -43.20 -0.77
C GLY A 239 -2.04 -42.41 -0.61
N MET A 240 -2.08 -41.28 0.10
CA MET A 240 -0.95 -40.34 0.18
C MET A 240 0.27 -40.96 0.88
N VAL A 241 0.08 -41.79 1.89
CA VAL A 241 1.19 -42.48 2.57
C VAL A 241 1.95 -43.38 1.60
N ALA A 242 1.24 -44.16 0.78
CA ALA A 242 1.85 -45.04 -0.23
C ALA A 242 2.55 -44.23 -1.33
N ALA A 243 1.97 -43.09 -1.71
CA ALA A 243 2.54 -42.20 -2.71
C ALA A 243 3.87 -41.56 -2.24
N LEU A 244 3.92 -41.10 -0.99
CA LEU A 244 5.14 -40.57 -0.38
C LEU A 244 6.20 -41.66 -0.21
N ALA A 245 5.82 -42.88 0.18
CA ALA A 245 6.75 -44.01 0.30
C ALA A 245 7.34 -44.43 -1.06
N ALA A 246 6.50 -44.57 -2.09
CA ALA A 246 6.94 -44.94 -3.43
C ALA A 246 7.83 -43.88 -4.09
N THR A 247 7.71 -42.62 -3.67
CA THR A 247 8.52 -41.51 -4.17
C THR A 247 9.60 -41.06 -3.19
N ALA A 248 9.85 -41.81 -2.11
CA ALA A 248 10.80 -41.43 -1.06
C ALA A 248 12.24 -41.24 -1.57
N ALA A 249 12.63 -41.98 -2.61
CA ALA A 249 13.93 -41.83 -3.27
C ALA A 249 14.08 -40.52 -4.06
N HIS A 250 12.98 -39.81 -4.30
CA HIS A 250 12.98 -38.53 -5.01
C HIS A 250 13.08 -37.36 -4.03
N GLY A 251 13.88 -36.35 -4.35
CA GLY A 251 13.84 -35.08 -3.62
C GLY A 251 12.44 -34.45 -3.67
N ALA A 252 12.07 -33.67 -2.64
CA ALA A 252 10.73 -33.10 -2.46
C ALA A 252 10.17 -32.33 -3.69
N THR A 253 11.03 -31.76 -4.54
CA THR A 253 10.63 -31.10 -5.79
C THR A 253 10.04 -32.11 -6.80
N ARG A 254 10.69 -33.27 -6.97
CA ARG A 254 10.24 -34.31 -7.90
C ARG A 254 9.02 -35.04 -7.35
N GLN A 255 8.94 -35.27 -6.04
CA GLN A 255 7.72 -35.76 -5.38
C GLN A 255 6.51 -34.84 -5.61
N ALA A 256 6.71 -33.53 -5.43
CA ALA A 256 5.68 -32.52 -5.66
C ALA A 256 5.19 -32.54 -7.13
N GLN A 257 6.10 -32.68 -8.09
CA GLN A 257 5.75 -32.80 -9.50
C GLN A 257 4.98 -34.09 -9.81
N THR A 258 5.40 -35.23 -9.27
CA THR A 258 4.71 -36.53 -9.44
C THR A 258 3.29 -36.50 -8.89
N LEU A 259 3.06 -35.80 -7.79
CA LEU A 259 1.76 -35.73 -7.12
C LEU A 259 0.90 -34.53 -7.53
N GLY A 260 1.41 -33.66 -8.42
CA GLY A 260 0.68 -32.46 -8.84
C GLY A 260 0.44 -31.44 -7.71
N VAL A 261 1.31 -31.39 -6.70
CA VAL A 261 1.18 -30.50 -5.53
C VAL A 261 2.38 -29.55 -5.40
N SER A 262 2.30 -28.57 -4.50
CA SER A 262 3.43 -27.69 -4.21
C SER A 262 4.45 -28.35 -3.28
N LYS A 263 5.73 -27.96 -3.41
CA LYS A 263 6.81 -28.44 -2.53
C LYS A 263 6.54 -28.19 -1.04
N SER A 264 5.93 -27.05 -0.69
CA SER A 264 5.54 -26.75 0.69
C SER A 264 4.48 -27.70 1.24
N MET A 265 3.58 -28.17 0.37
CA MET A 265 2.55 -29.13 0.74
C MET A 265 3.16 -30.49 1.12
N ILE A 266 4.20 -30.95 0.41
CA ILE A 266 4.93 -32.19 0.75
C ILE A 266 5.49 -32.12 2.18
N TYR A 267 6.16 -31.02 2.56
CA TYR A 267 6.68 -30.88 3.92
C TYR A 267 5.58 -30.83 4.99
N TYR A 268 4.45 -30.20 4.68
CA TYR A 268 3.30 -30.17 5.58
C TYR A 268 2.72 -31.59 5.77
N MET A 269 2.56 -32.35 4.69
CA MET A 269 2.09 -33.75 4.73
C MET A 269 3.03 -34.65 5.53
N MET A 270 4.35 -34.60 5.27
CA MET A 270 5.33 -35.41 6.00
C MET A 270 5.31 -35.12 7.51
N ARG A 271 5.24 -33.84 7.88
CA ARG A 271 5.13 -33.42 9.29
C ARG A 271 3.83 -33.92 9.93
N GLU A 272 2.71 -33.80 9.24
CA GLU A 272 1.40 -34.17 9.79
C GLU A 272 1.21 -35.70 9.91
N LEU A 273 1.86 -36.46 9.03
CA LEU A 273 1.88 -37.93 9.06
C LEU A 273 2.95 -38.49 9.98
N ASN A 274 3.72 -37.62 10.67
CA ASN A 274 4.84 -37.98 11.52
C ASN A 274 5.90 -38.85 10.80
N LEU A 275 6.03 -38.67 9.49
CA LEU A 275 7.08 -39.28 8.68
C LEU A 275 8.30 -38.39 8.87
N SER A 276 9.14 -38.71 9.86
CA SER A 276 10.36 -37.95 10.09
C SER A 276 11.23 -37.99 8.84
N LYS A 277 12.02 -36.93 8.63
CA LYS A 277 13.13 -36.99 7.69
C LYS A 277 14.09 -38.06 8.23
N GLN A 278 14.06 -39.27 7.68
CA GLN A 278 15.28 -40.07 7.70
C GLN A 278 16.34 -39.24 6.94
N ASP A 279 17.51 -39.09 7.54
CA ASP A 279 18.58 -38.21 7.08
C ASP A 279 18.94 -38.47 5.61
N HIS A 280 18.49 -37.60 4.72
CA HIS A 280 18.92 -37.54 3.33
C HIS A 280 20.18 -36.67 3.16
N SER A 281 21.06 -36.61 4.17
CA SER A 281 22.30 -35.83 4.11
C SER A 281 23.39 -36.48 3.26
N ASP A 282 23.26 -37.74 2.85
CA ASP A 282 24.27 -38.42 2.03
C ASP A 282 23.73 -38.84 0.66
N GLN A 283 23.78 -37.93 -0.32
CA GLN A 283 24.07 -38.32 -1.71
C GLN A 283 25.02 -37.29 -2.35
N PRO A 284 26.20 -37.71 -2.82
CA PRO A 284 27.11 -36.85 -3.59
C PRO A 284 26.53 -36.59 -4.98
N GLY A 285 26.88 -35.42 -5.53
CA GLY A 285 26.33 -34.86 -6.77
C GLY A 285 26.70 -35.60 -8.06
#